data_AF-A0A357B0Y0-F1
#
_entry.id   AF-A0A357B0Y0-F1
#
_cell.length_a   1.000
_cell.length_b   1.000
_cell.length_c   1.000
_cell.angle_alpha   90.00
_cell.angle_beta   90.00
_cell.angle_gamma   90.00
#
_symmetry.space_group_name_H-M   'P 1'
#
loop_
_entity.id
_entity.type
_entity.pdbx_description
1 polymer ?
#
loop_
_entity_poly.entity_id
_entity_poly.type
_entity_poly.pdbx_seq_one_letter_code
_entity_poly.pdbx_strand_id
1 'polypeptide(L)' 'DESGRRSVVQKADSNFFMEVDTVIIAIGTGPNPLIKVTTPEIETNREGCIVVNEQGASSVAGVFAG' A
#
# COMPACT_ATOMS: atom_id res chain seq x y z
N ASP A 1 14.10 -7.24 4.94
CA ASP A 1 13.08 -8.12 5.55
C ASP A 1 12.45 -8.96 4.44
N GLU A 2 11.33 -9.66 4.68
CA GLU A 2 10.61 -10.47 3.67
C GLU A 2 10.24 -9.68 2.40
N SER A 3 10.21 -8.33 2.45
CA SER A 3 10.02 -7.48 1.26
C SER A 3 11.24 -7.39 0.34
N GLY A 4 12.38 -7.99 0.73
CA GLY A 4 13.65 -7.91 0.02
C GLY A 4 14.40 -6.58 0.23
N ARG A 5 13.78 -5.57 0.84
CA ARG A 5 14.45 -4.31 1.16
C ARG A 5 15.40 -4.47 2.33
N ARG A 6 16.56 -3.82 2.25
CA ARG A 6 17.48 -3.67 3.38
C ARG A 6 16.78 -2.92 4.51
N SER A 7 16.79 -3.49 5.71
CA SER A 7 16.24 -2.83 6.90
C SER A 7 16.97 -1.51 7.15
N VAL A 8 16.21 -0.43 7.32
CA VAL A 8 16.74 0.91 7.59
C VAL A 8 16.86 1.11 9.10
N VAL A 9 18.00 1.64 9.55
CA VAL A 9 18.23 2.03 10.95
C VAL A 9 18.50 3.52 10.99
N GLN A 10 17.79 4.23 11.86
CA GLN A 10 18.01 5.67 12.04
C GLN A 10 19.43 5.93 12.55
N LYS A 11 20.07 6.97 12.01
CA LYS A 11 21.32 7.49 12.55
C LYS A 11 21.00 8.59 13.56
N ALA A 12 21.47 8.45 14.79
CA ALA A 12 21.33 9.48 15.81
C ALA A 12 22.06 10.77 15.37
N ASP A 13 21.53 11.91 15.79
CA ASP A 13 22.10 13.25 15.56
C ASP A 13 22.38 13.61 14.09
N SER A 14 21.70 12.97 13.14
CA SER A 14 21.87 13.21 11.69
C SER A 14 20.74 14.02 11.05
N ASN A 15 19.87 14.64 11.84
CA ASN A 15 18.78 15.46 11.33
C ASN A 15 19.33 16.79 10.80
N PHE A 16 18.78 17.27 9.69
CA PHE A 16 19.17 18.55 9.08
C PHE A 16 17.95 19.23 8.45
N PHE A 17 18.09 20.53 8.19
CA PHE A 17 17.14 21.32 7.43
C PHE A 17 17.72 21.60 6.04
N MET A 18 16.85 21.66 5.03
CA MET A 18 17.21 21.98 3.65
C MET A 18 16.19 22.97 3.10
N GLU A 19 16.67 24.08 2.53
CA GLU A 19 15.82 25.07 1.89
C GLU A 19 15.49 24.61 0.46
N VAL A 20 14.20 24.55 0.13
CA VAL A 20 13.69 24.11 -1.16
C VAL A 20 12.46 24.91 -1.56
N ASP A 21 12.36 25.26 -2.84
CA ASP A 21 11.18 25.96 -3.38
C ASP A 21 10.00 25.02 -3.62
N THR A 22 10.25 23.73 -3.87
CA THR A 22 9.21 22.74 -4.19
C THR A 22 9.66 21.32 -3.83
N VAL A 23 8.73 20.49 -3.37
CA VAL A 23 8.96 19.08 -3.04
C VAL A 23 7.92 18.21 -3.76
N ILE A 24 8.37 17.10 -4.34
CA ILE A 24 7.51 16.06 -4.94
C ILE A 24 7.67 14.78 -4.12
N ILE A 25 6.58 14.29 -3.55
CA ILE A 25 6.57 13.04 -2.78
C ILE A 25 6.27 11.87 -3.73
N ALA A 26 7.33 11.15 -4.12
CA ALA A 26 7.27 10.03 -5.07
C ALA A 26 7.58 8.68 -4.41
N ILE A 27 7.06 8.43 -3.21
CA ILE A 27 7.32 7.20 -2.43
C ILE A 27 6.35 6.04 -2.74
N GLY A 28 5.42 6.26 -3.68
CA GLY A 28 4.35 5.31 -4.04
C GLY A 28 3.01 5.64 -3.40
N THR A 29 1.99 4.85 -3.75
CA THR A 29 0.61 4.98 -3.26
C THR A 29 0.10 3.64 -2.74
N GLY A 30 -0.74 3.66 -1.71
CA GLY A 30 -1.45 2.48 -1.22
C GLY A 30 -2.85 2.32 -1.83
N PRO A 31 -3.48 1.15 -1.68
CA PRO A 31 -4.88 0.93 -2.05
C PRO A 31 -5.84 1.88 -1.33
N ASN A 32 -6.96 2.23 -1.97
CA ASN A 32 -7.95 3.13 -1.37
C ASN A 32 -8.59 2.49 -0.12
N PRO A 33 -8.43 3.07 1.09
CA PRO A 33 -8.95 2.50 2.31
C PRO A 33 -10.47 2.42 2.35
N LEU A 34 -11.18 3.24 1.56
CA LEU A 34 -12.64 3.26 1.56
C LEU A 34 -13.22 1.93 1.10
N ILE A 35 -12.67 1.28 0.07
CA ILE A 35 -13.21 0.01 -0.45
C ILE A 35 -13.27 -1.05 0.64
N LYS A 36 -12.19 -1.19 1.41
CA LYS A 36 -12.11 -2.12 2.55
C LYS A 36 -13.14 -1.81 3.64
N VAL A 37 -13.44 -0.53 3.85
CA VAL A 37 -14.35 -0.07 4.92
C VAL A 37 -15.81 -0.15 4.49
N THR A 38 -16.12 0.22 3.24
CA THR A 38 -17.49 0.31 2.73
C THR A 38 -17.99 -1.01 2.15
N THR A 39 -17.08 -1.93 1.81
CA THR A 39 -17.40 -3.21 1.16
C THR A 39 -16.72 -4.36 1.92
N PRO A 40 -17.13 -4.62 3.18
CA PRO A 40 -16.50 -5.60 4.07
C PRO A 40 -16.59 -7.05 3.58
N GLU A 41 -17.49 -7.34 2.64
CA GLU A 41 -17.63 -8.65 1.98
C GLU A 41 -16.50 -8.94 0.96
N ILE A 42 -15.79 -7.91 0.51
CA ILE A 42 -14.60 -8.06 -0.35
C ILE A 42 -13.40 -8.35 0.55
N GLU A 43 -12.81 -9.52 0.36
CA GLU A 43 -11.61 -9.93 1.07
C GLU A 43 -10.41 -9.10 0.62
N THR A 44 -9.64 -8.60 1.60
CA THR A 44 -8.42 -7.82 1.36
C THR A 44 -7.25 -8.40 2.14
N ASN A 45 -6.05 -8.32 1.57
CA ASN A 45 -4.83 -8.72 2.26
C ASN A 45 -4.37 -7.66 3.29
N ARG A 46 -3.25 -7.92 3.98
CA ARG A 46 -2.68 -6.99 4.99
C ARG A 46 -2.35 -5.61 4.43
N GLU A 47 -1.99 -5.53 3.15
CA GLU A 47 -1.63 -4.29 2.44
C GLU A 47 -2.86 -3.54 1.90
N GLY A 48 -4.05 -4.12 2.05
CA GLY A 48 -5.32 -3.53 1.61
C GLY A 48 -5.67 -3.81 0.14
N CYS A 49 -4.93 -4.69 -0.54
CA CYS A 49 -5.26 -5.12 -1.90
C CYS A 49 -6.40 -6.16 -1.88
N ILE A 50 -7.27 -6.12 -2.89
CA ILE A 50 -8.34 -7.09 -3.09
C ILE A 50 -7.71 -8.46 -3.38
N VAL A 51 -8.15 -9.48 -2.64
CA VAL A 51 -7.73 -10.86 -2.89
C VAL A 51 -8.55 -11.43 -4.04
N VAL A 52 -7.86 -12.00 -5.04
CA VAL A 52 -8.48 -12.62 -6.21
C VAL A 52 -7.84 -13.97 -6.54
N ASN A 53 -8.58 -14.82 -7.24
CA ASN A 53 -8.04 -16.04 -7.83
C ASN A 53 -7.26 -15.77 -9.14
N GLU A 54 -6.73 -16.82 -9.76
CA GLU A 54 -5.95 -16.71 -11.02
C GLU A 54 -6.75 -16.12 -12.19
N GLN A 55 -8.08 -16.13 -12.14
CA GLN A 55 -8.98 -15.54 -13.14
C GLN A 55 -9.42 -14.11 -12.77
N GLY A 56 -8.90 -13.54 -11.68
CA GLY A 56 -9.26 -12.19 -11.21
C GLY A 56 -10.57 -12.10 -10.43
N ALA A 57 -11.22 -13.23 -10.09
CA ALA A 57 -12.46 -13.23 -9.33
C ALA A 57 -12.19 -13.00 -7.85
N SER A 58 -12.94 -12.08 -7.22
CA SER A 58 -12.86 -11.77 -5.79
C SER A 58 -13.76 -12.69 -4.95
N SER A 59 -13.81 -12.46 -3.63
CA SER A 59 -14.74 -13.13 -2.71
C SER A 59 -16.22 -12.82 -2.98
N VAL A 60 -16.52 -11.76 -3.73
CA VAL A 60 -17.89 -11.36 -4.07
C VAL A 60 -18.24 -11.82 -5.48
N ALA A 61 -19.31 -12.61 -5.60
CA ALA A 61 -19.77 -13.14 -6.87
C ALA A 61 -20.07 -12.02 -7.88
N GLY A 62 -19.47 -12.09 -9.06
CA GLY A 62 -19.62 -11.09 -10.12
C GLY A 62 -18.68 -9.88 -9.99
N VAL A 63 -17.84 -9.81 -8.95
CA VAL A 63 -16.85 -8.75 -8.76
C VAL A 63 -15.45 -9.29 -9.05
N PHE A 64 -14.73 -8.58 -9.92
CA PHE A 64 -13.39 -8.94 -10.39
C PHE A 64 -12.42 -7.78 -10.18
N ALA A 65 -11.14 -8.08 -10.00
CA ALA A 65 -10.05 -7.11 -9.88
C ALA A 65 -8.77 -7.65 -10.56
N GLY A 66 -7.86 -6.75 -10.93
CA GLY A 66 -6.59 -7.05 -11.59
C GLY A 66 -5.63 -5.86 -11.55
#